data_AF-A0A0C3RUD4-F1
#
_entry.id   AF-A0A0C3RUD4-F1
#
_cell.length_a   1.000
_cell.length_b   1.000
_cell.length_c   1.000
_cell.angle_alpha   90.00
_cell.angle_beta   90.00
_cell.angle_gamma   90.00
#
_symmetry.space_group_name_H-M   'P 1'
#
loop_
_entity.id
_entity.type
_entity.pdbx_description
1 polymer ?
#
loop_
_entity_poly.entity_id
_entity_poly.type
_entity_poly.pdbx_seq_one_letter_code
_entity_poly.pdbx_strand_id
1 'polypeptide(L)'
;MRFVNIHRAIALSHIVWNILCVTGIVKGGTKFGRHNRGSEIRDMFTQTRNATGVDGTVRVDKDLLKTSEYACSSCGTPESRLPPTQRMLRCSGCNVIGRTMVYCSRKCQREDWSEGRPTPHKQICGRASEKRNIPV
;
A
#
# COMPACT_ATOMS: atom_id res chain seq x y z
N MET A 1 28.35 5.55 41.42
CA MET A 1 26.91 5.74 41.15
C MET A 1 26.72 6.72 39.98
N ARG A 2 26.66 6.25 38.71
CA ARG A 2 26.39 7.10 37.52
C ARG A 2 25.58 6.44 36.39
N PHE A 3 24.98 5.26 36.60
CA PHE A 3 24.25 4.53 35.54
C PHE A 3 22.74 4.81 35.47
N VAL A 4 22.14 5.42 36.50
CA VAL A 4 20.67 5.65 36.57
C VAL A 4 20.22 6.85 35.72
N ASN A 5 21.13 7.80 35.42
CA ASN A 5 20.78 9.04 34.74
C ASN A 5 20.63 8.88 33.21
N ILE A 6 21.29 7.89 32.60
CA ILE A 6 21.26 7.67 31.15
C ILE A 6 19.87 7.16 30.71
N HIS A 7 19.27 6.27 31.50
CA HIS A 7 17.93 5.72 31.21
C HIS A 7 16.83 6.79 31.26
N ARG A 8 16.97 7.78 32.15
CA ARG A 8 16.02 8.90 32.27
C ARG A 8 16.12 9.86 31.10
N ALA A 9 17.33 10.14 30.61
CA ALA A 9 17.54 11.00 29.45
C ALA A 9 16.90 10.41 28.18
N ILE A 10 17.05 9.09 27.97
CA ILE A 10 16.45 8.38 26.82
C ILE A 10 14.92 8.38 26.93
N ALA A 11 14.37 8.12 28.12
CA ALA A 11 12.92 8.14 28.31
C ALA A 11 12.32 9.53 28.01
N LEU A 12 12.98 10.60 28.46
CA LEU A 12 12.53 11.96 28.22
C LEU A 12 12.61 12.36 26.74
N SER A 13 13.63 11.91 25.99
CA SER A 13 13.71 12.19 24.56
C SER A 13 12.58 11.53 23.76
N HIS A 14 12.15 10.32 24.13
CA HIS A 14 11.01 9.66 23.49
C HIS A 14 9.67 10.32 23.80
N ILE A 15 9.50 10.83 25.02
CA ILE A 15 8.29 11.57 25.41
C ILE A 15 8.20 12.89 24.61
N VAL A 16 9.30 13.64 24.52
CA VAL A 16 9.35 14.88 23.74
C VAL A 16 9.09 14.62 22.25
N TRP A 17 9.67 13.55 21.68
CA TRP A 17 9.41 13.18 20.29
C TRP A 17 7.95 12.80 20.02
N ASN A 18 7.32 12.02 20.91
CA ASN A 18 5.90 11.67 20.79
C ASN A 18 4.99 12.91 20.88
N ILE A 19 5.28 13.84 21.79
CA ILE A 19 4.51 15.08 21.92
C ILE A 19 4.66 15.96 20.66
N LEU A 20 5.86 16.07 20.10
CA LEU A 20 6.11 16.82 18.86
C LEU A 20 5.39 16.19 17.65
N CYS A 21 5.35 14.86 17.54
CA CYS A 21 4.61 14.18 16.48
C CYS A 21 3.09 14.38 16.59
N VAL A 22 2.53 14.37 17.81
CA VAL A 22 1.07 14.48 18.02
C VAL A 22 0.58 15.92 17.87
N THR A 23 1.37 16.91 18.28
CA THR A 23 0.97 18.34 18.24
C THR A 23 1.07 18.98 16.86
N GLY A 24 1.67 18.30 15.87
CA GLY A 24 1.65 18.75 14.47
C GLY A 24 2.36 20.08 14.21
N ILE A 25 3.26 20.50 15.11
CA ILE A 25 3.93 21.82 15.07
C ILE A 25 5.03 21.88 13.99
N VAL A 26 5.42 20.77 13.37
CA VAL A 26 6.30 20.78 12.19
C VAL A 26 5.48 21.03 10.92
N LYS A 27 4.89 22.21 10.79
CA LYS A 27 4.47 22.80 9.52
C LYS A 27 5.63 23.60 8.92
N GLY A 28 6.63 22.89 8.42
CA GLY A 28 7.72 23.45 7.62
C GLY A 28 7.61 22.96 6.19
N GLY A 29 7.00 23.76 5.31
CA GLY A 29 6.88 23.45 3.90
C GLY A 29 8.23 23.55 3.18
N THR A 30 8.68 22.43 2.64
CA THR A 30 9.60 22.41 1.49
C THR A 30 8.98 21.54 0.42
N LYS A 31 8.70 22.14 -0.75
CA LYS A 31 8.35 21.42 -1.98
C LYS A 31 9.54 20.52 -2.35
N PHE A 32 9.50 19.25 -1.95
CA PHE A 32 10.46 18.26 -2.42
C PHE A 32 9.85 17.52 -3.61
N GLY A 33 10.55 17.61 -4.74
CA GLY A 33 10.25 16.87 -5.95
C GLY A 33 10.15 15.37 -5.70
N ARG A 34 9.45 14.69 -6.62
CA ARG A 34 9.45 13.24 -6.73
C ARG A 34 10.88 12.70 -6.63
N HIS A 35 11.22 12.13 -5.49
CA HIS A 35 12.37 11.25 -5.34
C HIS A 35 11.87 9.93 -4.78
N ASN A 36 12.28 8.85 -5.45
CA ASN A 36 11.90 7.48 -5.18
C ASN A 36 12.14 7.10 -3.71
N ARG A 37 11.08 6.97 -2.92
CA ARG A 37 11.09 6.29 -1.60
C ARG A 37 11.14 4.78 -1.81
N GLY A 38 12.28 4.31 -2.30
CA GLY A 38 12.58 2.88 -2.51
C GLY A 38 13.96 2.49 -2.00
N SER A 39 14.53 3.20 -1.02
CA SER A 39 15.91 2.94 -0.57
C SER A 39 16.17 2.79 0.92
N GLU A 40 15.16 2.78 1.80
CA GLU A 40 15.39 2.66 3.26
C GLU A 40 14.88 1.36 3.90
N ILE A 41 14.50 0.37 3.09
CA ILE A 41 14.39 -1.04 3.55
C ILE A 41 15.64 -1.84 3.11
N ARG A 42 16.65 -1.17 2.52
CA ARG A 42 17.82 -1.87 1.93
C ARG A 42 18.99 -2.08 2.89
N ASP A 43 19.02 -1.38 4.03
CA ASP A 43 20.18 -1.42 4.92
C ASP A 43 20.03 -2.37 6.13
N MET A 44 18.93 -3.13 6.21
CA MET A 44 18.74 -4.15 7.26
C MET A 44 18.97 -5.59 6.79
N PHE A 45 19.10 -5.84 5.47
CA PHE A 45 19.26 -7.19 4.90
C PHE A 45 20.67 -7.49 4.37
N THR A 46 21.62 -6.57 4.55
CA THR A 46 23.03 -6.72 4.12
C THR A 46 23.92 -7.36 5.18
N GLN A 47 23.46 -7.50 6.44
CA GLN A 47 24.32 -8.06 7.50
C GLN A 47 24.24 -9.59 7.64
N THR A 48 23.18 -10.24 7.14
CA THR A 48 23.00 -11.71 7.25
C THR A 48 23.69 -12.51 6.13
N ARG A 49 24.29 -11.84 5.13
CA ARG A 49 24.90 -12.52 3.96
C ARG A 49 26.38 -12.88 4.11
N ASN A 50 27.06 -12.41 5.15
CA ASN A 50 28.49 -12.71 5.33
C ASN A 50 28.77 -14.05 6.04
N ALA A 51 27.75 -14.86 6.36
CA ALA A 51 27.92 -16.16 7.02
C ALA A 51 27.84 -17.36 6.06
N THR A 52 27.41 -17.17 4.82
CA THR A 52 27.29 -18.27 3.84
C THR A 52 27.89 -17.82 2.52
N GLY A 53 29.13 -18.22 2.27
CA GLY A 53 29.86 -18.01 1.02
C GLY A 53 29.17 -18.72 -0.15
N VAL A 54 28.17 -18.06 -0.73
CA VAL A 54 27.59 -18.45 -2.02
C VAL A 54 27.76 -17.25 -2.94
N ASP A 55 28.88 -17.28 -3.67
CA ASP A 55 29.15 -16.38 -4.78
C ASP A 55 28.16 -16.70 -5.92
N GLY A 56 27.23 -15.77 -6.13
CA GLY A 56 26.13 -15.93 -7.06
C GLY A 56 25.39 -14.62 -7.16
N THR A 57 25.90 -13.69 -7.96
CA THR A 57 25.13 -12.52 -8.41
C THR A 57 23.98 -13.00 -9.29
N VAL A 58 22.88 -13.42 -8.65
CA VAL A 58 21.60 -13.62 -9.34
C VAL A 58 21.15 -12.24 -9.79
N ARG A 59 21.26 -11.99 -11.11
CA ARG A 59 20.55 -10.90 -11.77
C ARG A 59 19.07 -11.21 -11.56
N VAL A 60 18.45 -10.55 -10.59
CA VAL A 60 17.00 -10.65 -10.38
C VAL A 60 16.37 -9.97 -11.60
N ASP A 61 15.88 -10.79 -12.53
CA ASP A 61 15.20 -10.34 -13.73
C ASP A 61 14.06 -9.38 -13.33
N LYS A 62 14.15 -8.13 -13.82
CA LYS A 62 13.10 -7.11 -13.63
C LYS A 62 11.74 -7.57 -14.16
N ASP A 63 11.74 -8.56 -15.04
CA ASP A 63 10.54 -9.15 -15.63
C ASP A 63 9.74 -9.97 -14.62
N LEU A 64 10.39 -10.50 -13.57
CA LEU A 64 9.70 -11.23 -12.50
C LEU A 64 8.95 -10.31 -11.53
N LEU A 65 9.31 -9.03 -11.46
CA LEU A 65 8.74 -8.08 -10.51
C LEU A 65 7.49 -7.35 -11.05
N LYS A 66 7.17 -7.49 -12.34
CA LYS A 66 6.19 -6.63 -13.04
C LYS A 66 4.84 -7.28 -13.34
N THR A 67 4.59 -8.48 -12.83
CA THR A 67 3.30 -9.16 -12.97
C THR A 67 2.69 -9.40 -11.59
N SER A 68 2.35 -8.32 -10.88
CA SER A 68 1.33 -8.46 -9.84
C SER A 68 0.04 -8.85 -10.54
N GLU A 69 -0.24 -10.16 -10.60
CA GLU A 69 -1.45 -10.67 -11.21
C GLU A 69 -2.65 -10.02 -10.54
N TYR A 70 -3.53 -9.41 -11.34
CA TYR A 70 -4.76 -8.88 -10.83
C TYR A 70 -5.63 -10.04 -10.34
N ALA A 71 -6.21 -9.91 -9.16
CA ALA A 71 -7.13 -10.88 -8.57
C ALA A 71 -8.50 -10.26 -8.36
N CYS A 72 -9.56 -11.02 -8.65
CA CYS A 72 -10.93 -10.57 -8.47
C CYS A 72 -11.16 -10.14 -7.01
N SER A 73 -11.64 -8.90 -6.81
CA SER A 73 -11.86 -8.35 -5.46
C SER A 73 -12.95 -9.09 -4.67
N SER A 74 -13.84 -9.81 -5.35
CA SER A 74 -14.94 -10.56 -4.73
C SER A 74 -14.54 -12.00 -4.40
N CYS A 75 -14.03 -12.75 -5.38
CA CYS A 75 -13.78 -14.19 -5.25
C CYS A 75 -12.29 -14.57 -5.21
N GLY A 76 -11.39 -13.60 -5.33
CA GLY A 76 -9.94 -13.82 -5.28
C GLY A 76 -9.35 -14.54 -6.51
N THR A 77 -10.15 -14.88 -7.52
CA THR A 77 -9.65 -15.56 -8.73
C THR A 77 -8.63 -14.67 -9.45
N PRO A 78 -7.38 -15.13 -9.65
CA PRO A 78 -6.37 -14.39 -10.39
C PRO A 78 -6.65 -14.41 -11.89
N GLU A 79 -6.09 -13.45 -12.63
CA GLU A 79 -6.28 -13.32 -14.07
C GLU A 79 -5.72 -14.53 -14.83
N SER A 80 -4.67 -15.16 -14.30
CA SER A 80 -4.07 -16.39 -14.82
C SER A 80 -5.01 -17.60 -14.85
N ARG A 81 -6.10 -17.59 -14.05
CA ARG A 81 -7.11 -18.66 -14.03
C ARG A 81 -8.33 -18.36 -14.92
N LEU A 82 -8.38 -17.19 -15.57
CA LEU A 82 -9.46 -16.88 -16.49
C LEU A 82 -9.20 -17.51 -17.86
N PRO A 83 -10.26 -17.81 -18.63
CA PRO A 83 -10.11 -18.21 -20.02
C PRO A 83 -9.32 -17.14 -20.80
N PRO A 84 -8.50 -17.50 -21.80
CA PRO A 84 -7.69 -16.54 -22.56
C PRO A 84 -8.53 -15.51 -23.33
N THR A 85 -9.82 -15.79 -23.55
CA THR A 85 -10.80 -14.90 -24.18
C THR A 85 -11.39 -13.86 -23.22
N GLN A 86 -11.16 -14.02 -21.91
CA GLN A 86 -11.77 -13.21 -20.87
C GLN A 86 -10.72 -12.39 -20.14
N ARG A 87 -11.01 -11.09 -19.98
CA ARG A 87 -10.17 -10.16 -19.20
C ARG A 87 -10.87 -9.75 -17.92
N MET A 88 -10.10 -9.32 -16.93
CA MET A 88 -10.67 -8.72 -15.74
C MET A 88 -11.43 -7.43 -16.03
N LEU A 89 -12.63 -7.33 -15.47
CA LEU A 89 -13.47 -6.14 -15.52
C LEU A 89 -13.04 -5.14 -14.46
N ARG A 90 -12.91 -3.87 -14.82
CA ARG A 90 -12.57 -2.79 -13.88
C ARG A 90 -13.80 -1.95 -13.55
N CYS A 91 -13.92 -1.54 -12.29
CA CYS A 91 -14.93 -0.53 -11.94
C CYS A 91 -14.51 0.83 -12.50
N SER A 92 -15.25 1.34 -13.47
CA SER A 92 -14.98 2.64 -14.10
C SER A 92 -14.99 3.81 -13.12
N GLY A 93 -15.86 3.77 -12.10
CA GLY A 93 -15.88 4.79 -11.04
C GLY A 93 -14.61 4.82 -10.19
N CYS A 94 -14.06 3.67 -9.88
CA CYS A 94 -12.81 3.56 -9.13
C CYS A 94 -11.59 3.87 -9.99
N ASN A 95 -11.64 3.50 -11.28
CA ASN A 95 -10.55 3.76 -12.21
C ASN A 95 -10.28 5.26 -12.39
N VAL A 96 -11.32 6.10 -12.39
CA VAL A 96 -11.19 7.57 -12.52
C VAL A 96 -10.41 8.17 -11.33
N ILE A 97 -10.60 7.64 -10.12
CA ILE A 97 -9.91 8.10 -8.90
C ILE A 97 -8.60 7.35 -8.61
N GLY A 98 -8.09 6.57 -9.58
CA GLY A 98 -6.85 5.82 -9.44
C GLY A 98 -6.93 4.59 -8.52
N ARG A 99 -8.13 4.12 -8.15
CA ARG A 99 -8.32 2.87 -7.39
C ARG A 99 -8.52 1.69 -8.33
N THR A 100 -7.78 0.61 -8.10
CA THR A 100 -7.88 -0.61 -8.92
C THR A 100 -8.80 -1.64 -8.26
N MET A 101 -10.08 -1.61 -8.62
CA MET A 101 -11.05 -2.65 -8.26
C MET A 101 -11.35 -3.48 -9.51
N VAL A 102 -11.03 -4.78 -9.45
CA VAL A 102 -11.07 -5.71 -10.58
C VAL A 102 -11.97 -6.90 -10.28
N TYR A 103 -12.67 -7.41 -11.28
CA TYR A 103 -13.60 -8.52 -11.14
C TYR A 103 -13.47 -9.48 -12.31
N CYS A 104 -13.58 -10.78 -12.04
CA CYS A 104 -13.67 -11.77 -13.11
C CYS A 104 -15.00 -11.66 -13.90
N SER A 105 -16.09 -11.22 -13.26
CA SER A 105 -17.42 -11.19 -13.87
C SER A 105 -18.27 -10.04 -13.36
N ARG A 106 -19.32 -9.69 -14.13
CA ARG A 106 -20.34 -8.73 -13.68
C ARG A 106 -21.10 -9.23 -12.45
N LYS A 107 -21.23 -10.55 -12.27
CA LYS A 107 -21.84 -11.15 -11.08
C LYS A 107 -21.04 -10.79 -9.83
N CYS A 108 -19.74 -11.06 -9.84
CA CYS A 108 -18.82 -10.71 -8.75
C CYS A 108 -18.81 -9.20 -8.45
N GLN A 109 -18.90 -8.35 -9.49
CA GLN A 109 -19.00 -6.91 -9.29
C GLN A 109 -20.29 -6.50 -8.56
N ARG A 110 -21.44 -7.10 -8.89
CA ARG A 110 -22.72 -6.80 -8.23
C ARG A 110 -22.77 -7.32 -6.80
N GLU A 111 -22.23 -8.51 -6.57
CA GLU A 111 -22.14 -9.10 -5.23
C GLU A 111 -21.26 -8.25 -4.32
N ASP A 112 -20.07 -7.86 -4.78
CA ASP A 112 -19.19 -6.93 -4.05
C ASP A 112 -19.82 -5.54 -3.85
N TRP A 113 -20.67 -5.10 -4.78
CA TRP A 113 -21.39 -3.83 -4.66
C TRP A 113 -22.30 -3.76 -3.42
N SER A 114 -23.03 -4.84 -3.12
CA SER A 114 -23.96 -4.92 -1.98
C SER A 114 -23.34 -5.54 -0.74
N GLU A 115 -22.52 -6.58 -0.91
CA GLU A 115 -22.07 -7.51 0.14
C GLU A 115 -20.54 -7.59 0.26
N GLY A 116 -19.82 -6.68 -0.42
CA GLY A 116 -18.37 -6.59 -0.34
C GLY A 116 -17.85 -6.56 1.10
N ARG A 117 -16.72 -7.21 1.32
CA ARG A 117 -16.07 -7.32 2.63
C ARG A 117 -14.69 -6.66 2.56
N PRO A 118 -14.26 -5.90 3.59
CA PRO A 118 -14.96 -5.63 4.87
C PRO A 118 -16.13 -4.65 4.75
N THR A 119 -16.23 -3.90 3.65
CA THR A 119 -17.30 -2.92 3.41
C THR A 119 -17.83 -3.06 1.98
N PRO A 120 -19.14 -2.89 1.74
CA PRO A 120 -19.71 -2.93 0.40
C PRO A 120 -19.06 -1.90 -0.53
N HIS A 121 -18.74 -2.31 -1.76
CA HIS A 121 -18.03 -1.45 -2.70
C HIS A 121 -18.80 -0.15 -3.01
N LYS A 122 -20.14 -0.15 -2.98
CA LYS A 122 -20.93 1.07 -3.17
C LYS A 122 -20.53 2.23 -2.24
N GLN A 123 -20.02 1.93 -1.03
CA GLN A 123 -19.64 2.95 -0.05
C GLN A 123 -18.26 3.56 -0.33
N ILE A 124 -17.37 2.80 -0.98
CA ILE A 124 -15.98 3.18 -1.28
C ILE A 124 -15.76 3.50 -2.76
N CYS A 125 -16.78 3.34 -3.59
CA CYS A 125 -16.69 3.61 -5.03
C CYS A 125 -16.47 5.11 -5.30
N GLY A 126 -15.60 5.43 -6.26
CA GLY A 126 -15.33 6.81 -6.66
C GLY A 126 -16.59 7.57 -7.12
N ARG A 127 -17.53 6.88 -7.79
CA ARG A 127 -18.82 7.46 -8.22
C ARG A 127 -19.74 7.86 -7.06
N ALA A 128 -19.69 7.14 -5.95
CA ALA A 128 -20.50 7.46 -4.77
C ALA A 128 -19.89 8.61 -3.95
N SER A 129 -18.59 8.83 -4.09
CA SER A 129 -17.84 9.88 -3.39
C SER A 129 -18.14 11.27 -3.96
N GLU A 130 -18.41 11.36 -5.26
CA GLU A 130 -18.67 12.62 -5.96
C GLU A 130 -20.02 13.27 -5.60
N LYS A 131 -21.04 12.46 -5.31
CA LYS A 131 -22.38 12.96 -4.91
C LYS A 131 -22.44 13.57 -3.50
N ARG A 132 -21.37 13.50 -2.70
CA ARG A 132 -21.34 14.04 -1.33
C ARG A 132 -20.71 15.43 -1.20
N ASN A 133 -20.24 16.04 -2.29
CA ASN A 133 -19.62 17.37 -2.30
C ASN A 133 -20.28 18.32 -3.32
N ILE A 134 -21.61 18.45 -3.27
CA ILE A 134 -22.30 19.56 -3.94
C ILE A 134 -23.07 20.33 -2.85
N PRO A 135 -22.57 21.49 -2.37
CA PRO A 135 -23.42 22.42 -1.65
C PRO A 135 -24.45 22.97 -2.63
N VAL A 136 -25.74 22.81 -2.29
CA VAL A 136 -26.87 23.47 -2.96
C VAL A 136 -26.91 24.93 -2.54
#